data_AF-A0AA35RL70-F1
#
_entry.id   AF-A0AA35RL70-F1
#
_cell.length_a   1.000
_cell.length_b   1.000
_cell.length_c   1.000
_cell.angle_alpha   90.00
_cell.angle_beta   90.00
_cell.angle_gamma   90.00
#
_symmetry.space_group_name_H-M   'P 1'
#
loop_
_entity.id
_entity.type
_entity.pdbx_description
1 polymer ?
#
loop_
_entity_poly.entity_id
_entity_poly.type
_entity_poly.pdbx_seq_one_letter_code
_entity_poly.pdbx_strand_id
1 'polypeptide(L)'
;MCFFVKSLGKNSPSADFCKKLGTFLNPRLSQISREIADFIAKSKTPSTEQLYKYVYFNEMNLAVKSSRSSRRSPSPSHHISPEAMRIIIDLNREYNELDEGETIMRTLSDFWVVCRKSGHRRFFVILTQKNANFAEINEEVRKLCQREFTNIFFLD
;
A
#
# COMPACT_ATOMS: atom_id res chain seq x y z
N MET A 1 16.98 -0.35 -8.73
CA MET A 1 18.09 -0.03 -9.65
C MET A 1 18.29 -1.23 -10.55
N CYS A 2 17.88 -1.15 -11.81
CA CYS A 2 18.05 -2.25 -12.76
C CYS A 2 19.28 -1.94 -13.61
N PHE A 3 20.23 -2.88 -13.65
CA PHE A 3 21.40 -2.78 -14.51
C PHE A 3 21.23 -3.75 -15.66
N PHE A 4 21.24 -3.22 -16.88
CA PHE A 4 21.23 -4.03 -18.10
C PHE A 4 22.68 -4.19 -18.57
N VAL A 5 23.16 -5.43 -18.60
CA VAL A 5 24.49 -5.75 -19.11
C VAL A 5 24.33 -6.24 -20.54
N LYS A 6 24.92 -5.53 -21.50
CA LYS A 6 24.91 -5.94 -22.91
C LYS A 6 25.86 -7.14 -23.08
N SER A 7 25.29 -8.32 -23.31
CA SER A 7 26.09 -9.50 -23.65
C SER A 7 26.64 -9.35 -25.07
N LEU A 8 27.95 -9.30 -25.23
CA LEU A 8 28.61 -9.42 -26.53
C LEU A 8 28.66 -10.91 -26.92
N GLY A 9 27.54 -11.45 -27.40
CA GLY A 9 27.44 -12.81 -27.95
C GLY A 9 26.80 -13.88 -27.04
N LYS A 10 26.93 -15.16 -27.44
CA LYS A 10 26.40 -16.38 -26.77
C LYS A 10 27.13 -16.75 -25.46
N ASN A 11 28.11 -15.95 -25.03
CA ASN A 11 28.95 -16.29 -23.90
C ASN A 11 28.38 -15.69 -22.62
N SER A 12 28.28 -16.50 -21.57
CA SER A 12 27.92 -16.05 -20.23
C SER A 12 28.90 -14.98 -19.72
N PRO A 13 28.47 -14.08 -18.81
CA PRO A 13 29.38 -13.11 -18.21
C PRO A 13 30.56 -13.83 -17.54
N SER A 14 31.78 -13.37 -17.80
CA SER A 14 32.98 -14.00 -17.23
C SER A 14 33.01 -13.88 -15.70
N ALA A 15 33.64 -14.84 -15.03
CA ALA A 15 33.80 -14.82 -13.58
C ALA A 15 34.47 -13.54 -13.06
N ASP A 16 35.42 -13.00 -13.83
CA ASP A 16 36.11 -11.75 -13.53
C ASP A 16 35.19 -10.53 -13.62
N PHE A 17 34.30 -10.50 -14.61
CA PHE A 17 33.27 -9.47 -14.71
C PHE A 17 32.32 -9.51 -13.51
N CYS A 18 31.85 -10.70 -13.13
CA CYS A 18 30.98 -10.88 -11.96
C CYS A 18 31.68 -10.43 -10.67
N LYS A 19 32.98 -10.72 -10.50
CA LYS A 19 33.76 -10.21 -9.36
C LYS A 19 33.82 -8.69 -9.34
N LYS A 20 34.16 -8.05 -10.47
CA LYS A 20 34.22 -6.58 -10.58
C LYS A 20 32.86 -5.93 -10.29
N LEU A 21 31.79 -6.52 -10.81
CA LEU A 21 30.42 -6.07 -10.55
C LEU A 21 30.06 -6.22 -9.07
N GLY A 22 30.43 -7.33 -8.43
CA GLY A 22 30.25 -7.56 -7.01
C GLY A 22 30.98 -6.53 -6.15
N THR A 23 32.26 -6.27 -6.44
CA THR A 23 33.05 -5.24 -5.75
C THR A 23 32.44 -3.85 -5.89
N PHE A 24 31.85 -3.54 -7.04
CA PHE A 24 31.19 -2.26 -7.29
C PHE A 24 29.83 -2.12 -6.61
N LEU A 25 29.00 -3.17 -6.62
CA LEU A 25 27.64 -3.13 -6.08
C LEU A 25 27.59 -3.34 -4.57
N ASN A 26 28.45 -4.19 -4.01
CA ASN A 26 28.41 -4.57 -2.60
C ASN A 26 28.37 -3.37 -1.64
N PRO A 27 29.29 -2.38 -1.73
CA PRO A 27 29.26 -1.24 -0.81
C PRO A 27 27.95 -0.45 -0.90
N ARG A 28 27.39 -0.32 -2.10
CA ARG A 28 26.17 0.45 -2.37
C ARG A 28 24.93 -0.28 -1.88
N LEU A 29 24.84 -1.59 -2.11
CA LEU A 29 23.76 -2.42 -1.59
C LEU A 29 23.80 -2.50 -0.06
N SER A 30 24.98 -2.62 0.54
CA SER A 30 25.16 -2.57 1.99
C SER A 30 24.74 -1.23 2.57
N GLN A 31 25.08 -0.12 1.91
CA GLN A 31 24.65 1.22 2.31
C GLN A 31 23.12 1.36 2.24
N ILE A 32 22.49 0.99 1.13
CA ILE A 32 21.03 1.02 0.97
C ILE A 32 20.36 0.13 2.02
N SER A 33 20.89 -1.07 2.26
CA SER A 33 20.39 -1.98 3.27
C SER A 33 20.43 -1.36 4.67
N ARG A 34 21.53 -0.67 5.01
CA ARG A 34 21.67 0.07 6.27
C ARG A 34 20.71 1.24 6.36
N GLU A 35 20.60 2.05 5.31
CA GLU A 35 19.68 3.20 5.27
C GLU A 35 18.22 2.76 5.42
N ILE A 36 17.85 1.65 4.79
CA ILE A 36 16.55 0.99 5.00
C ILE A 36 16.43 0.59 6.46
N ALA A 37 17.38 -0.20 7.00
CA ALA A 37 17.35 -0.66 8.38
C ALA A 37 17.18 0.50 9.38
N ASP A 38 17.93 1.58 9.21
CA ASP A 38 17.86 2.80 10.01
C ASP A 38 16.52 3.51 9.85
N PHE A 39 16.00 3.63 8.62
CA PHE A 39 14.69 4.21 8.36
C PHE A 39 13.60 3.45 9.13
N ILE A 40 13.61 2.11 9.08
CA ILE A 40 12.63 1.31 9.82
C ILE A 40 12.99 1.04 11.30
N ALA A 41 14.14 1.50 11.78
CA ALA A 41 14.41 1.69 13.21
C ALA A 41 13.84 3.02 13.73
N LYS A 42 14.04 4.11 12.98
CA LYS A 42 13.53 5.46 13.28
C LYS A 42 12.02 5.60 13.15
N SER A 43 11.40 4.80 12.28
CA SER A 43 9.93 4.80 12.12
C SER A 43 9.17 4.05 13.22
N LYS A 44 9.83 3.63 14.31
CA LYS A 44 9.19 3.07 15.51
C LYS A 44 8.52 4.20 16.32
N THR A 45 7.49 4.81 15.76
CA THR A 45 6.53 5.56 16.59
C THR A 45 5.65 4.53 17.32
N PRO A 46 5.40 4.67 18.63
CA PRO A 46 4.42 3.86 19.33
C PRO A 46 3.07 4.07 18.65
N SER A 47 2.63 3.09 17.86
CA SER A 47 1.38 3.21 17.13
C SER A 47 0.23 3.00 18.10
N THR A 48 -0.57 4.03 18.35
CA THR A 48 -2.00 3.81 18.56
C THR A 48 -2.47 2.84 17.48
N GLU A 49 -3.03 1.71 17.89
CA GLU A 49 -3.38 0.58 17.04
C GLU A 49 -4.26 1.08 15.88
N GLN A 50 -3.66 1.22 14.69
CA GLN A 50 -4.35 1.82 13.55
C GLN A 50 -5.23 0.73 12.96
N LEU A 51 -6.52 0.72 13.34
CA LEU A 51 -7.52 -0.28 12.94
C LEU A 51 -7.96 -0.17 11.47
N TYR A 52 -7.21 0.58 10.66
CA TYR A 52 -7.48 0.74 9.23
C TYR A 52 -6.18 0.87 8.44
N LYS A 53 -6.26 0.48 7.17
CA LYS A 53 -5.24 0.71 6.14
C LYS A 53 -5.91 1.27 4.91
N TYR A 54 -5.23 2.16 4.20
CA TYR A 54 -5.81 2.80 3.02
C TYR A 54 -4.80 3.01 1.90
N VAL A 55 -5.32 3.14 0.68
CA VAL A 55 -4.59 3.56 -0.52
C VAL A 55 -5.47 4.53 -1.30
N TYR A 56 -4.92 5.69 -1.62
CA TYR A 56 -5.46 6.69 -2.50
C TYR A 56 -4.58 6.80 -3.75
N PHE A 57 -5.24 6.94 -4.90
CA PHE A 57 -4.59 7.22 -6.17
C PHE A 57 -5.38 8.27 -6.95
N ASN A 58 -4.67 9.27 -7.45
CA ASN A 58 -5.20 10.26 -8.39
C ASN A 58 -4.56 10.05 -9.75
N GLU A 59 -5.39 9.66 -10.71
CA GLU A 59 -4.94 9.32 -12.06
C GLU A 59 -4.49 10.54 -12.86
N MET A 60 -5.03 11.74 -12.59
CA MET A 60 -4.67 12.95 -13.33
C MET A 60 -3.22 13.38 -13.11
N ASN A 61 -2.68 13.16 -11.90
CA ASN A 61 -1.33 13.60 -11.53
C ASN A 61 -0.45 12.45 -10.99
N LEU A 62 -0.93 11.22 -11.08
CA LEU A 62 -0.27 10.00 -10.60
C LEU A 62 0.09 10.04 -9.11
N ALA A 63 -0.57 10.89 -8.32
CA ALA A 63 -0.30 11.00 -6.90
C ALA A 63 -0.82 9.77 -6.16
N VAL A 64 0.05 9.18 -5.34
CA VAL A 64 -0.29 8.07 -4.45
C VAL A 64 -0.14 8.54 -3.01
N LYS A 65 -1.16 8.28 -2.19
CA LYS A 65 -1.09 8.43 -0.74
C LYS A 65 -1.59 7.15 -0.10
N SER A 66 -0.89 6.61 0.89
CA SER A 66 -1.33 5.38 1.57
C SER A 66 -1.05 5.45 3.06
N SER A 67 -1.77 4.63 3.83
CA SER A 67 -1.42 4.41 5.23
C SER A 67 0.01 3.87 5.31
N ARG A 68 0.84 4.46 6.17
CA ARG A 68 2.18 3.94 6.43
C ARG A 68 2.04 2.53 6.99
N SER A 69 2.40 1.52 6.19
CA SER A 69 2.38 0.13 6.66
C SER A 69 3.40 -0.02 7.78
N SER A 70 2.94 0.04 9.04
CA SER A 70 3.72 -0.38 10.19
C SER A 70 3.91 -1.89 10.08
N ARG A 71 4.92 -2.31 9.32
CA ARG A 71 5.24 -3.73 9.06
C ARG A 71 5.76 -4.47 10.31
N ARG A 72 5.69 -3.88 11.50
CA ARG A 72 6.57 -4.26 12.61
C ARG A 72 5.93 -4.28 14.00
N SER A 73 4.72 -4.82 14.08
CA SER A 73 4.34 -5.55 15.29
C SER A 73 3.82 -6.93 14.87
N PRO A 74 4.27 -8.02 15.50
CA PRO A 74 3.63 -9.33 15.35
C PRO A 74 2.22 -9.36 15.99
N SER A 75 1.61 -8.21 16.27
CA SER A 75 0.23 -8.17 16.75
C SER A 75 -0.71 -8.57 15.61
N PRO A 76 -1.73 -9.41 15.91
CA PRO A 76 -2.71 -9.87 14.93
C PRO A 76 -3.49 -8.73 14.24
N SER A 77 -3.45 -7.51 14.77
CA SER A 77 -4.09 -6.31 14.22
C SER A 77 -3.45 -5.73 12.95
N HIS A 78 -2.26 -6.18 12.56
CA HIS A 78 -1.58 -5.68 11.35
C HIS A 78 -1.73 -6.58 10.12
N HIS A 79 -2.33 -7.76 10.25
CA HIS A 79 -2.53 -8.68 9.13
C HIS A 79 -3.77 -8.29 8.33
N ILE A 80 -3.58 -7.95 7.05
CA ILE A 80 -4.68 -7.86 6.10
C ILE A 80 -4.99 -9.29 5.63
N SER A 81 -6.25 -9.70 5.71
CA SER A 81 -6.65 -11.00 5.14
C SER A 81 -6.37 -11.05 3.63
N PRO A 82 -5.81 -12.15 3.09
CA PRO A 82 -5.67 -12.34 1.65
C PRO A 82 -6.98 -12.12 0.88
N GLU A 83 -8.12 -12.48 1.49
CA GLU A 83 -9.47 -12.25 0.98
C GLU A 83 -9.73 -10.75 0.76
N ALA A 84 -9.49 -9.92 1.78
CA ALA A 84 -9.68 -8.47 1.69
C ALA A 84 -8.77 -7.83 0.64
N MET A 85 -7.51 -8.29 0.52
CA MET A 85 -6.63 -7.83 -0.55
C MET A 85 -7.12 -8.26 -1.92
N ARG A 86 -7.68 -9.47 -2.04
CA ARG A 86 -8.22 -9.95 -3.30
C ARG A 86 -9.37 -9.10 -3.79
N ILE A 87 -10.30 -8.74 -2.90
CA ILE A 87 -11.41 -7.83 -3.20
C ILE A 87 -10.89 -6.49 -3.73
N ILE A 88 -9.88 -5.89 -3.10
CA ILE A 88 -9.28 -4.63 -3.61
C ILE A 88 -8.70 -4.81 -5.02
N ILE A 89 -8.01 -5.91 -5.27
CA ILE A 89 -7.42 -6.19 -6.59
C ILE A 89 -8.52 -6.30 -7.65
N ASP A 90 -9.60 -7.00 -7.33
CA ASP A 90 -10.72 -7.20 -8.24
C ASP A 90 -11.47 -5.86 -8.47
N LEU A 91 -11.77 -5.09 -7.42
CA LEU A 91 -12.36 -3.73 -7.54
C LEU A 91 -11.47 -2.77 -8.35
N ASN A 92 -10.15 -2.84 -8.17
CA ASN A 92 -9.23 -2.00 -8.94
C ASN A 92 -9.11 -2.45 -10.41
N ARG A 93 -9.27 -3.75 -10.69
CA ARG A 93 -9.30 -4.27 -12.06
C ARG A 93 -10.54 -3.77 -12.81
N GLU A 94 -11.67 -3.74 -12.12
CA GLU A 94 -12.98 -3.32 -12.65
C GLU A 94 -13.23 -1.81 -12.47
N TYR A 95 -12.19 -1.04 -12.09
CA TYR A 95 -12.33 0.38 -11.71
C TYR A 95 -13.07 1.24 -12.75
N ASN A 96 -12.83 1.00 -14.04
CA ASN A 96 -13.47 1.77 -15.11
C ASN A 96 -14.97 1.50 -15.21
N GLU A 97 -15.40 0.33 -14.77
CA GLU A 97 -16.79 -0.14 -14.80
C GLU A 97 -17.55 0.21 -13.51
N LEU A 98 -16.83 0.54 -12.43
CA LEU A 98 -17.45 1.01 -11.18
C LEU A 98 -18.16 2.36 -11.39
N ASP A 99 -19.34 2.51 -10.81
CA ASP A 99 -20.02 3.80 -10.76
C ASP A 99 -19.31 4.79 -9.81
N GLU A 100 -19.61 6.08 -9.97
CA GLU A 100 -19.22 7.11 -9.01
C GLU A 100 -19.88 6.85 -7.65
N GLY A 101 -19.14 7.09 -6.56
CA GLY A 101 -19.65 6.92 -5.20
C GLY A 101 -18.86 5.91 -4.37
N GLU A 102 -19.56 5.25 -3.44
CA GLU A 102 -18.96 4.39 -2.42
C GLU A 102 -19.52 2.96 -2.47
N THR A 103 -18.63 1.97 -2.40
CA THR A 103 -18.94 0.56 -2.22
C THR A 103 -18.36 0.09 -0.90
N ILE A 104 -19.20 -0.47 -0.02
CA ILE A 104 -18.80 -1.00 1.29
C ILE A 104 -19.14 -2.49 1.33
N MET A 105 -18.15 -3.32 1.70
CA MET A 105 -18.28 -4.77 1.79
C MET A 105 -17.72 -5.26 3.12
N ARG A 106 -18.36 -6.28 3.70
CA ARG A 106 -17.83 -7.02 4.84
C ARG A 106 -17.38 -8.40 4.36
N THR A 107 -16.14 -8.79 4.66
CA THR A 107 -15.59 -10.09 4.29
C THR A 107 -15.96 -11.16 5.31
N LEU A 108 -15.80 -12.44 4.95
CA LEU A 108 -16.04 -13.56 5.87
C LEU A 108 -15.04 -13.57 7.04
N SER A 109 -13.85 -13.02 6.80
CA SER A 109 -12.81 -12.83 7.81
C SER A 109 -13.03 -11.62 8.75
N ASP A 110 -14.23 -11.01 8.77
CA ASP A 110 -14.60 -9.82 9.56
C ASP A 110 -13.77 -8.55 9.24
N PHE A 111 -13.38 -8.37 7.98
CA PHE A 111 -12.80 -7.11 7.51
C PHE A 111 -13.87 -6.28 6.82
N TRP A 112 -13.79 -4.97 6.96
CA TRP A 112 -14.57 -4.05 6.15
C TRP A 112 -13.68 -3.53 5.02
N VAL A 113 -14.14 -3.66 3.78
CA VAL A 113 -13.48 -3.12 2.59
C VAL A 113 -14.37 -2.01 2.04
N VAL A 114 -13.78 -0.84 1.87
CA VAL A 114 -14.47 0.35 1.36
C VAL A 114 -13.73 0.83 0.12
N CYS A 115 -14.47 1.10 -0.95
CA CYS A 115 -13.98 1.67 -2.19
C CYS A 115 -14.78 2.92 -2.51
N ARG A 116 -14.09 4.06 -2.68
CA ARG A 116 -14.68 5.30 -3.19
C ARG A 116 -14.07 5.64 -4.55
N LYS A 117 -14.94 5.90 -5.51
CA LYS A 117 -14.61 6.47 -6.82
C LYS A 117 -15.15 7.89 -6.90
N SER A 118 -14.28 8.81 -7.29
CA SER A 118 -14.64 10.21 -7.54
C SER A 118 -13.86 10.74 -8.75
N GLY A 119 -14.45 10.62 -9.93
CA GLY A 119 -13.84 10.93 -11.22
C GLY A 119 -12.55 10.14 -11.47
N HIS A 120 -11.41 10.84 -11.46
CA HIS A 120 -10.08 10.25 -11.65
C HIS A 120 -9.41 9.84 -10.33
N ARG A 121 -10.16 9.82 -9.24
CA ARG A 121 -9.65 9.48 -7.91
C ARG A 121 -10.26 8.19 -7.44
N ARG A 122 -9.42 7.32 -6.91
CA ARG A 122 -9.84 6.08 -6.27
C ARG A 122 -9.24 5.97 -4.88
N PHE A 123 -10.05 5.51 -3.95
CA PHE A 123 -9.69 5.40 -2.56
C PHE A 123 -10.20 4.07 -2.00
N PHE A 124 -9.28 3.27 -1.49
CA PHE A 124 -9.55 1.97 -0.89
C PHE A 124 -9.19 2.01 0.59
N VAL A 125 -10.06 1.47 1.45
CA VAL A 125 -9.83 1.34 2.89
C VAL A 125 -10.16 -0.08 3.33
N ILE A 126 -9.33 -0.64 4.19
CA ILE A 126 -9.59 -1.88 4.92
C ILE A 126 -9.64 -1.54 6.40
N LEU A 127 -10.71 -1.91 7.10
CA LEU A 127 -10.85 -1.73 8.54
C LEU A 127 -10.96 -3.07 9.26
N THR A 128 -10.30 -3.18 10.40
CA THR A 128 -10.27 -4.37 11.28
C THR A 128 -11.09 -4.13 12.54
N GLN A 129 -12.40 -3.95 12.36
CA GLN A 129 -13.34 -3.71 13.47
C GLN A 129 -14.47 -4.75 13.45
N LYS A 130 -14.24 -5.88 14.13
CA LYS A 130 -15.14 -7.06 14.08
C LYS A 130 -16.58 -6.77 14.50
N ASN A 131 -16.75 -5.88 15.48
CA ASN A 131 -18.04 -5.54 16.08
C ASN A 131 -18.64 -4.23 15.54
N ALA A 132 -17.98 -3.59 14.56
CA ALA A 132 -18.50 -2.37 13.99
C ALA A 132 -19.71 -2.65 13.08
N ASN A 133 -20.69 -1.76 13.14
CA ASN A 133 -21.82 -1.75 12.22
C ASN A 133 -21.57 -0.82 11.01
N PHE A 134 -22.48 -0.86 10.04
CA PHE A 134 -22.35 -0.07 8.81
C PHE A 134 -22.22 1.44 9.06
N ALA A 135 -23.01 1.99 10.00
CA ALA A 135 -22.99 3.42 10.30
C ALA A 135 -21.67 3.86 10.93
N GLU A 136 -21.12 3.05 11.84
CA GLU A 136 -19.81 3.28 12.46
C GLU A 136 -18.68 3.24 11.44
N ILE A 137 -18.72 2.29 10.50
CA ILE A 137 -17.74 2.19 9.42
C ILE A 137 -17.80 3.41 8.50
N ASN A 138 -19.00 3.83 8.09
CA ASN A 138 -19.16 5.01 7.25
C ASN A 138 -18.62 6.27 7.95
N GLU A 139 -18.94 6.45 9.23
CA GLU A 139 -18.44 7.56 10.04
C GLU A 139 -16.92 7.54 10.20
N GLU A 140 -16.31 6.37 10.42
CA GLU A 140 -14.85 6.23 10.48
C GLU A 140 -14.17 6.57 9.15
N VAL A 141 -14.73 6.14 8.01
CA VAL A 141 -14.22 6.49 6.69
C VAL A 141 -14.34 7.99 6.44
N ARG A 142 -15.47 8.60 6.81
CA ARG A 142 -15.68 10.05 6.71
C ARG A 142 -14.64 10.82 7.53
N LYS A 143 -14.40 10.44 8.78
CA LYS A 143 -13.34 11.02 9.63
C LYS A 143 -11.95 10.83 9.03
N LEU A 144 -11.67 9.65 8.46
CA LEU A 144 -10.41 9.36 7.79
C LEU A 144 -10.20 10.30 6.59
N CYS A 145 -11.22 10.49 5.75
CA CYS A 145 -11.22 11.45 4.65
C CYS A 145 -10.93 12.86 5.15
N GLN A 146 -11.61 13.33 6.20
CA GLN A 146 -11.39 14.67 6.74
C GLN A 146 -9.96 14.89 7.27
N ARG A 147 -9.40 13.90 7.98
CA ARG A 147 -8.05 13.97 8.55
C ARG A 147 -6.96 13.90 7.48
N GLU A 148 -7.08 12.98 6.54
CA GLU A 148 -6.00 12.67 5.59
C GLU A 148 -6.15 13.38 4.25
N PHE A 149 -7.35 13.84 3.91
CA PHE A 149 -7.74 14.31 2.58
C PHE A 149 -8.51 15.63 2.64
N THR A 150 -8.12 16.54 3.54
CA THR A 150 -8.83 17.81 3.81
C THR A 150 -9.08 18.68 2.56
N ASN A 151 -8.19 18.61 1.56
CA ASN A 151 -8.30 19.36 0.30
C ASN A 151 -8.69 18.49 -0.90
N ILE A 152 -9.13 17.25 -0.66
CA ILE A 152 -9.51 16.31 -1.71
C ILE A 152 -10.97 15.93 -1.48
N PHE A 153 -11.84 16.44 -2.35
CA PHE A 153 -13.27 16.12 -2.33
C PHE A 153 -13.50 14.72 -2.89
N PHE A 154 -14.20 13.92 -2.10
CA PHE A 154 -14.94 12.75 -2.54
C PHE A 154 -16.42 13.14 -2.47
N LEU A 155 -17.23 12.74 -3.46
CA LEU A 155 -18.68 12.95 -3.39
C LEU A 155 -19.22 12.14 -2.19
N ASP A 156 -20.04 12.78 -1.36
CA ASP A 156 -20.78 12.16 -0.26
C ASP A 156 -22.10 11.54 -0.76
#